data_AF-A0A9D9R637-F1
#
_entry.id   AF-A0A9D9R637-F1
#
_cell.length_a   1.000
_cell.length_b   1.000
_cell.length_c   1.000
_cell.angle_alpha   90.00
_cell.angle_beta   90.00
_cell.angle_gamma   90.00
#
_symmetry.space_group_name_H-M   'P 1'
#
loop_
_entity.id
_entity.type
_entity.pdbx_description
1 polymer ?
#
loop_
_entity_poly.entity_id
_entity_poly.type
_entity_poly.pdbx_seq_one_letter_code
_entity_poly.pdbx_strand_id
1 'polypeptide(L)'
;DGKVFVNTTGNAGMATAGSGDVLSGIIGALMAQKYRPDVAASMGVFIHGYAGNLAAQKHGEYGLTAGDIIDCIGQAIKEIMQ
;
A
#
# COMPACT_ATOMS: atom_id res chain seq x y z
N ASP A 1 21.58 -5.29 10.36
CA ASP A 1 20.84 -6.57 10.50
C ASP A 1 20.75 -7.39 9.22
N GLY A 2 20.89 -6.81 8.01
CA GLY A 2 20.87 -7.58 6.75
C GLY A 2 19.51 -8.20 6.40
N LYS A 3 18.42 -7.76 7.04
CA LYS A 3 17.07 -8.27 6.78
C LYS A 3 16.56 -7.81 5.43
N VAL A 4 15.92 -8.72 4.72
CA VAL A 4 15.26 -8.49 3.43
C VAL A 4 13.82 -8.95 3.56
N PHE A 5 12.89 -8.14 3.08
CA PHE A 5 11.47 -8.46 2.99
C PHE A 5 11.05 -8.39 1.54
N VAL A 6 10.20 -9.31 1.11
CA VAL A 6 9.63 -9.33 -0.24
C VAL A 6 8.13 -9.13 -0.11
N ASN A 7 7.61 -8.12 -0.80
CA ASN A 7 6.18 -7.90 -0.89
C ASN A 7 5.60 -8.74 -2.04
N THR A 8 4.49 -9.43 -1.78
CA THR A 8 3.81 -10.29 -2.75
C THR A 8 2.50 -9.68 -3.27
N THR A 9 2.20 -8.43 -2.91
CA THR A 9 0.99 -7.71 -3.33
C THR A 9 1.31 -6.63 -4.37
N GLY A 10 0.25 -6.11 -5.01
CA GLY A 10 0.34 -5.11 -6.08
C GLY A 10 0.18 -5.70 -7.48
N ASN A 11 -0.01 -4.81 -8.44
CA ASN A 11 -0.27 -5.11 -9.85
C ASN A 11 0.28 -4.00 -10.76
N ALA A 12 0.24 -4.20 -12.08
CA ALA A 12 0.85 -3.28 -13.03
C ALA A 12 0.15 -1.91 -13.08
N GLY A 13 -1.14 -1.84 -12.73
CA GLY A 13 -1.88 -0.57 -12.66
C GLY A 13 -1.33 0.42 -11.63
N MET A 14 -0.61 -0.07 -10.62
CA MET A 14 0.04 0.80 -9.62
C MET A 14 1.24 1.58 -10.18
N ALA A 15 1.69 1.28 -11.40
CA ALA A 15 2.70 2.04 -12.14
C ALA A 15 2.12 3.37 -12.67
N THR A 16 1.48 4.12 -11.78
CA THR A 16 0.79 5.38 -12.04
C THR A 16 1.41 6.52 -11.22
N ALA A 17 1.27 7.76 -11.68
CA ALA A 17 1.83 8.91 -10.99
C ALA A 17 1.22 9.06 -9.57
N GLY A 18 2.09 9.30 -8.58
CA GLY A 18 1.69 9.50 -7.19
C GLY A 18 1.52 8.23 -6.35
N SER A 19 1.60 7.02 -6.91
CA SER A 19 1.48 5.78 -6.11
C SER A 19 2.57 5.69 -5.01
N GLY A 20 3.80 6.12 -5.32
CA GLY A 20 4.89 6.21 -4.35
C GLY A 20 4.66 7.24 -3.23
N ASP A 21 3.94 8.33 -3.50
CA ASP A 21 3.57 9.32 -2.47
C ASP A 21 2.54 8.72 -1.50
N VAL A 22 1.58 7.95 -2.03
CA VAL A 22 0.63 7.18 -1.22
C VAL A 22 1.35 6.20 -0.31
N LEU A 23 2.29 5.41 -0.85
CA LEU A 23 3.11 4.50 -0.06
C LEU A 23 3.88 5.22 1.06
N SER A 24 4.53 6.33 0.72
CA SER A 24 5.30 7.12 1.69
C SER A 24 4.42 7.67 2.80
N GLY A 25 3.20 8.12 2.45
CA GLY A 25 2.20 8.57 3.42
C GLY A 25 1.75 7.46 4.38
N ILE A 26 1.51 6.25 3.88
CA ILE A 26 1.15 5.09 4.72
C ILE A 26 2.28 4.76 5.71
N ILE A 27 3.52 4.66 5.22
CA ILE A 27 4.67 4.35 6.08
C ILE A 27 4.89 5.45 7.12
N GLY A 28 4.78 6.72 6.71
CA GLY A 28 4.84 7.88 7.61
C GLY A 28 3.79 7.83 8.71
N ALA A 29 2.55 7.51 8.37
CA ALA A 29 1.45 7.37 9.33
C ALA A 29 1.67 6.21 10.32
N LEU A 30 2.23 5.08 9.86
CA LEU A 30 2.58 3.97 10.74
C LEU A 30 3.74 4.33 11.68
N MET A 31 4.78 5.01 11.19
CA MET A 31 5.86 5.51 12.05
C MET A 31 5.36 6.53 13.08
N ALA A 32 4.43 7.41 12.69
CA ALA A 32 3.80 8.37 13.61
C ALA A 32 3.05 7.67 14.76
N GLN A 33 2.48 6.49 14.50
CA GLN A 33 1.86 5.60 15.49
C GLN A 33 2.87 4.77 16.31
N LYS A 34 4.17 5.08 16.24
CA LYS A 34 5.26 4.45 17.00
C LYS A 34 5.65 3.04 16.57
N TYR A 35 5.25 2.60 15.38
CA TYR A 35 5.84 1.41 14.78
C TYR A 35 7.32 1.65 14.47
N ARG A 36 8.14 0.61 14.65
CA ARG A 36 9.55 0.64 14.24
C ARG A 36 9.65 0.86 12.73
N PRO A 37 10.67 1.57 12.22
CA PRO A 37 10.79 1.86 10.78
C PRO A 37 10.76 0.64 9.87
N ASP A 38 11.42 -0.46 10.26
CA ASP A 38 11.45 -1.72 9.48
C ASP A 38 10.08 -2.40 9.43
N VAL A 39 9.33 -2.33 10.53
CA VAL A 39 7.96 -2.85 10.62
C VAL A 39 6.99 -1.96 9.85
N ALA A 40 7.09 -0.63 10.01
CA ALA A 40 6.26 0.32 9.30
C ALA A 40 6.44 0.24 7.78
N ALA A 41 7.69 0.07 7.30
CA ALA A 41 7.97 -0.10 5.89
C ALA A 41 7.36 -1.40 5.34
N SER A 42 7.59 -2.54 6.01
CA SER A 42 7.08 -3.84 5.56
C SER A 42 5.54 -3.91 5.58
N MET A 43 4.91 -3.42 6.64
CA MET A 43 3.45 -3.31 6.72
C MET A 43 2.90 -2.33 5.68
N GLY A 44 3.51 -1.16 5.54
CA GLY A 44 3.03 -0.11 4.64
C GLY A 44 3.07 -0.52 3.17
N VAL A 45 4.14 -1.19 2.74
CA VAL A 45 4.24 -1.74 1.38
C VAL A 45 3.17 -2.80 1.12
N PHE A 46 2.93 -3.70 2.10
CA PHE A 46 1.91 -4.73 1.96
C PHE A 46 0.50 -4.15 1.85
N ILE A 47 0.15 -3.20 2.75
CA ILE A 47 -1.14 -2.48 2.74
C ILE A 47 -1.33 -1.74 1.41
N HIS A 48 -0.30 -1.03 0.94
CA HIS A 48 -0.34 -0.28 -0.32
C HIS A 48 -0.61 -1.19 -1.53
N GLY A 49 0.11 -2.30 -1.65
CA GLY A 49 -0.08 -3.26 -2.74
C GLY A 49 -1.43 -3.99 -2.67
N TYR A 50 -1.91 -4.30 -1.46
CA TYR A 50 -3.23 -4.92 -1.28
C TYR A 50 -4.36 -3.94 -1.66
N ALA A 51 -4.26 -2.68 -1.23
CA ALA A 51 -5.19 -1.63 -1.65
C ALA A 51 -5.18 -1.43 -3.17
N GLY A 52 -4.00 -1.49 -3.80
CA GLY A 52 -3.88 -1.46 -5.27
C GLY A 52 -4.55 -2.65 -5.96
N ASN A 53 -4.50 -3.84 -5.38
CA ASN A 53 -5.22 -5.01 -5.90
C ASN A 53 -6.74 -4.85 -5.78
N LEU A 54 -7.24 -4.36 -4.64
CA LEU A 54 -8.66 -4.06 -4.46
C LEU A 54 -9.15 -2.99 -5.46
N ALA A 55 -8.34 -1.95 -5.67
CA ALA A 55 -8.66 -0.89 -6.60
C ALA A 55 -8.67 -1.39 -8.05
N ALA A 56 -7.70 -2.23 -8.43
CA ALA A 56 -7.67 -2.87 -9.75
C ALA A 56 -8.87 -3.83 -9.97
N GLN A 57 -9.37 -4.51 -8.94
CA GLN A 57 -10.60 -5.30 -9.05
C GLN A 57 -11.84 -4.45 -9.35
N LYS A 58 -11.88 -3.19 -8.87
CA LYS A 58 -13.00 -2.27 -9.09
C LYS A 58 -12.91 -1.54 -10.43
N HIS A 59 -11.72 -1.12 -10.83
CA HIS A 59 -11.51 -0.17 -11.94
C HIS A 59 -10.73 -0.75 -13.13
N GLY A 60 -10.15 -1.95 -12.98
CA GLY A 60 -9.14 -2.49 -13.88
C GLY A 60 -7.76 -1.88 -13.66
N GLU A 61 -6.72 -2.48 -14.25
CA GLU A 61 -5.34 -2.03 -14.05
C GLU A 61 -4.96 -0.80 -14.91
N TYR A 62 -5.43 -0.74 -16.16
CA TYR A 62 -4.98 0.29 -17.13
C TYR A 62 -5.37 1.72 -16.75
N GLY A 63 -6.46 1.90 -16.01
CA GLY A 63 -6.98 3.22 -15.60
C GLY A 63 -6.68 3.57 -14.15
N LEU A 64 -5.89 2.77 -13.45
CA LEU A 64 -5.70 2.91 -12.02
C LEU A 64 -4.92 4.19 -11.68
N THR A 65 -5.45 4.98 -10.77
CA THR A 65 -4.82 6.20 -10.26
C THR A 65 -4.39 6.03 -8.81
N ALA A 66 -3.51 6.91 -8.34
CA ALA A 66 -3.16 6.98 -6.92
C ALA A 66 -4.38 7.23 -6.01
N GLY A 67 -5.39 7.97 -6.50
CA GLY A 67 -6.65 8.22 -5.79
C GLY A 67 -7.44 6.93 -5.54
N ASP A 68 -7.56 6.08 -6.56
CA ASP A 68 -8.27 4.80 -6.44
C ASP A 68 -7.61 3.88 -5.39
N ILE A 69 -6.27 3.93 -5.31
CA ILE A 69 -5.51 3.21 -4.28
C ILE A 69 -5.83 3.77 -2.89
N ILE A 70 -5.82 5.11 -2.72
CA ILE A 70 -6.13 5.78 -1.45
C ILE A 70 -7.51 5.35 -0.93
N ASP A 71 -8.51 5.36 -1.80
CA ASP A 71 -9.89 5.02 -1.45
C ASP A 71 -10.04 3.56 -0.97
N CYS A 72 -9.10 2.69 -1.34
CA CYS A 72 -9.06 1.30 -0.91
C CYS A 72 -8.21 1.03 0.35
N ILE A 73 -7.45 2.01 0.88
CA ILE A 73 -6.58 1.81 2.05
C ILE A 73 -7.37 1.40 3.29
N GLY A 74 -8.50 2.07 3.55
CA GLY A 74 -9.33 1.78 4.73
C GLY A 74 -9.87 0.35 4.70
N GLN A 75 -10.31 -0.12 3.52
CA GLN A 75 -10.74 -1.50 3.31
C GLN A 75 -9.58 -2.48 3.49
N ALA A 76 -8.41 -2.20 2.89
CA ALA A 76 -7.22 -3.04 3.03
C ALA A 76 -6.80 -3.22 4.50
N ILE A 77 -6.75 -2.12 5.27
CA ILE A 77 -6.41 -2.18 6.71
C ILE A 77 -7.44 -3.03 7.46
N LYS A 78 -8.73 -2.85 7.18
CA LYS A 78 -9.79 -3.64 7.81
C LYS A 78 -9.62 -5.13 7.52
N GLU A 79 -9.34 -5.52 6.28
CA GLU A 79 -9.24 -6.94 5.90
C GLU A 79 -7.94 -7.62 6.36
N ILE A 80 -6.87 -6.86 6.57
CA ILE A 80 -5.55 -7.40 6.96
C ILE A 80 -5.33 -7.36 8.48
N MET A 81 -5.90 -6.37 9.17
CA MET A 81 -5.57 -6.07 10.56
C MET A 81 -6.74 -6.26 11.54
N GLN A 82 -7.96 -6.48 11.06
CA GLN A 82 -9.17 -6.66 11.89
C GLN A 82 -9.89 -7.96 11.51
#